data_AF-A0A7C7VRP1-F1
#
_entry.id   AF-A0A7C7VRP1-F1
#
_cell.length_a   1.000
_cell.length_b   1.000
_cell.length_c   1.000
_cell.angle_alpha   90.00
_cell.angle_beta   90.00
_cell.angle_gamma   90.00
#
_symmetry.space_group_name_H-M   'P 1'
#
loop_
_entity.id
_entity.type
_entity.pdbx_description
1 polymer ?
#
loop_
_entity_poly.entity_id
_entity_poly.type
_entity_poly.pdbx_seq_one_letter_code
_entity_poly.pdbx_strand_id
1 'polypeptide(L)' 'MQTFRDLYLLFARLASRKRLLVVIDEFQRLAEADSSSLTELRRCWDELLSKSKVMLVLMGSAIGVIERLES' A
#
# COMPACT_ATOMS: atom_id res chain seq x y z
N MET A 1 -11.28 -1.39 -16.15
CA MET A 1 -9.83 -1.19 -15.89
C MET A 1 -9.64 -1.36 -14.40
N GLN A 2 -8.80 -2.28 -13.95
CA GLN A 2 -8.56 -2.48 -12.50
C GLN A 2 -7.55 -1.44 -12.01
N THR A 3 -7.84 -0.80 -10.89
CA THR A 3 -7.02 0.25 -10.27
C THR A 3 -6.50 -0.16 -8.89
N PHE A 4 -5.51 0.55 -8.35
CA PHE A 4 -5.07 0.36 -6.96
C PHE A 4 -6.21 0.56 -5.95
N ARG A 5 -7.13 1.47 -6.24
CA ARG A 5 -8.31 1.70 -5.40
C ARG A 5 -9.19 0.46 -5.28
N ASP A 6 -9.37 -0.28 -6.38
CA ASP A 6 -10.16 -1.52 -6.36
C ASP A 6 -9.52 -2.59 -5.46
N LEU A 7 -8.19 -2.67 -5.46
CA LEU A 7 -7.43 -3.55 -4.56
C LEU A 7 -7.63 -3.16 -3.09
N TYR A 8 -7.55 -1.87 -2.76
CA TYR A 8 -7.76 -1.41 -1.38
C TYR A 8 -9.22 -1.60 -0.91
N LEU A 9 -10.20 -1.42 -1.80
CA LEU A 9 -11.59 -1.74 -1.52
C LEU A 9 -11.80 -3.23 -1.24
N LEU A 10 -11.09 -4.11 -1.97
CA LEU A 10 -11.09 -5.54 -1.70
C LEU A 10 -10.53 -5.84 -0.29
N PHE A 11 -9.43 -5.20 0.11
CA PHE A 11 -8.88 -5.38 1.46
C PHE A 11 -9.89 -5.01 2.54
N ALA A 12 -10.54 -3.85 2.42
CA ALA A 12 -11.57 -3.45 3.37
C ALA A 12 -12.76 -4.42 3.41
N ARG A 13 -13.20 -4.89 2.24
CA ARG A 13 -14.28 -5.88 2.15
C ARG A 13 -13.91 -7.18 2.87
N LEU A 14 -12.69 -7.68 2.69
CA LEU A 14 -12.20 -8.86 3.38
C LEU A 14 -12.07 -8.62 4.89
N ALA A 15 -11.58 -7.44 5.28
CA ALA A 15 -11.40 -7.04 6.68
C ALA A 15 -12.71 -6.83 7.44
N SER A 16 -13.81 -6.55 6.74
CA SER A 16 -15.15 -6.47 7.36
C SER A 16 -15.61 -7.80 7.94
N ARG A 17 -15.14 -8.93 7.38
CA ARG A 17 -15.53 -10.28 7.81
C ARG A 17 -14.62 -10.82 8.93
N LYS A 18 -13.32 -10.56 8.84
CA LYS A 18 -12.30 -11.01 9.80
C LYS A 18 -11.08 -10.10 9.76
N ARG A 19 -10.22 -10.14 10.79
CA ARG A 19 -8.94 -9.41 10.74
C ARG A 19 -8.13 -9.83 9.51
N LEU A 20 -7.56 -8.87 8.80
CA LEU A 20 -6.76 -9.09 7.60
C LEU A 20 -5.36 -8.53 7.81
N LEU A 21 -4.34 -9.38 7.71
CA LEU A 21 -2.95 -8.96 7.63
C LEU A 21 -2.53 -8.98 6.15
N VAL A 22 -2.06 -7.84 5.65
CA VAL A 22 -1.49 -7.71 4.30
C VAL A 22 -0.03 -7.33 4.48
N VAL A 23 0.87 -8.13 3.90
CA VAL A 23 2.30 -7.85 3.86
C VAL A 23 2.68 -7.61 2.41
N ILE A 24 3.24 -6.43 2.13
CA ILE A 24 3.75 -6.07 0.81
C ILE A 24 5.25 -5.93 0.94
N ASP A 25 5.98 -6.83 0.30
CA ASP A 25 7.45 -6.75 0.22
C ASP A 25 7.89 -5.89 -0.97
N GLU A 26 9.09 -5.32 -0.87
CA GLU A 26 9.67 -4.44 -1.89
C GLU A 26 8.75 -3.25 -2.28
N PHE A 27 8.08 -2.64 -1.29
CA PHE A 27 7.08 -1.58 -1.51
C PHE A 27 7.60 -0.37 -2.28
N GLN A 28 8.90 -0.06 -2.16
CA GLN A 28 9.53 1.02 -2.92
C GLN A 28 9.47 0.80 -4.43
N ARG A 29 9.44 -0.45 -4.92
CA ARG A 29 9.26 -0.74 -6.35
C ARG A 29 7.89 -0.31 -6.87
N LEU A 30 6.86 -0.39 -6.03
CA LEU A 30 5.53 0.08 -6.38
C LEU A 30 5.52 1.60 -6.60
N ALA A 31 6.19 2.32 -5.69
CA ALA A 31 6.35 3.76 -5.77
C ALA A 31 7.22 4.20 -6.97
N GLU A 32 8.22 3.40 -7.34
CA GLU A 32 9.08 3.65 -8.52
C GLU A 32 8.34 3.41 -9.84
N ALA A 33 7.53 2.36 -9.92
CA ALA A 33 6.75 2.04 -11.11
C ALA A 33 5.63 3.07 -11.35
N ASP A 34 5.00 3.55 -10.28
CA ASP A 34 3.95 4.55 -10.35
C ASP A 34 3.91 5.38 -9.05
N SER A 35 4.35 6.63 -9.12
CA SER A 35 4.34 7.54 -7.96
C SER A 35 2.93 7.88 -7.45
N SER A 36 1.89 7.71 -8.29
CA SER A 36 0.50 7.90 -7.89
C SER A 36 0.01 6.80 -6.93
N SER A 37 0.65 5.61 -6.97
CA SER A 37 0.30 4.47 -6.10
C SER A 37 0.39 4.82 -4.61
N LEU A 38 1.39 5.62 -4.21
CA LEU A 38 1.56 6.10 -2.84
C LEU A 38 0.44 7.06 -2.42
N THR A 39 0.08 7.97 -3.32
CA THR A 39 -0.98 8.95 -3.08
C THR A 39 -2.32 8.24 -2.94
N GLU A 40 -2.61 7.26 -3.80
CA GLU A 40 -3.83 6.46 -3.75
C GLU A 40 -3.87 5.54 -2.52
N LEU A 41 -2.75 4.92 -2.13
CA LEU A 41 -2.66 4.16 -0.89
C LEU A 41 -2.99 5.06 0.32
N ARG A 42 -2.38 6.25 0.39
CA ARG A 42 -2.58 7.19 1.49
C ARG A 42 -4.04 7.65 1.56
N ARG A 43 -4.63 8.04 0.43
CA ARG A 43 -6.06 8.40 0.35
C ARG A 43 -6.96 7.28 0.83
N CYS A 44 -6.78 6.07 0.31
CA CYS A 44 -7.57 4.91 0.71
C CYS A 44 -7.34 4.53 2.18
N TRP A 45 -6.13 4.74 2.71
CA TRP A 45 -5.86 4.54 4.12
C TRP A 45 -6.68 5.48 5.01
N ASP A 46 -6.62 6.78 4.72
CA ASP A 46 -7.29 7.82 5.51
C ASP A 46 -8.82 7.71 5.41
N GLU A 47 -9.34 7.44 4.21
CA GLU A 47 -10.79 7.34 3.97
C GLU A 47 -11.40 6.07 4.57
N LEU A 48 -10.70 4.93 4.41
CA LEU A 48 -11.27 3.58 4.50
C LEU A 48 -10.47 2.63 5.40
N LEU A 49 -9.20 2.35 5.07
CA LEU A 49 -8.49 1.20 5.65
C LEU A 49 -8.16 1.41 7.13
N SER A 50 -7.86 2.64 7.54
CA SER A 50 -7.55 3.01 8.94
C SER A 50 -8.70 2.73 9.90
N LYS A 51 -9.94 2.69 9.40
CA LYS A 51 -11.16 2.40 10.18
C LYS A 51 -11.57 0.92 10.12
N SER A 52 -10.80 0.10 9.41
CA SER A 52 -11.09 -1.32 9.19
C SER A 52 -10.24 -2.23 10.09
N LYS A 53 -10.43 -3.55 9.98
CA LYS A 53 -9.60 -4.55 10.66
C LYS A 53 -8.39 -5.00 9.83
N VAL A 54 -7.95 -4.16 8.87
CA VAL A 54 -6.72 -4.38 8.10
C VAL A 54 -5.51 -3.95 8.94
N MET A 55 -4.48 -4.79 8.92
CA MET A 55 -3.12 -4.43 9.28
C MET A 55 -2.28 -4.51 8.01
N LEU A 56 -1.64 -3.41 7.64
CA LEU A 56 -0.78 -3.33 6.47
C LEU A 56 0.68 -3.23 6.94
N VAL A 57 1.51 -4.17 6.50
CA VAL A 57 2.96 -4.18 6.73
C VAL A 57 3.63 -3.95 5.39
N LEU A 58 4.31 -2.81 5.27
CA LEU A 58 5.05 -2.42 4.08
C LEU A 58 6.53 -2.68 4.36
N MET A 59 7.12 -3.63 3.63
CA MET A 59 8.53 -3.98 3.71
C MET A 59 9.25 -3.50 2.45
N GLY A 60 10.55 -3.30 2.56
CA GLY A 60 11.37 -2.78 1.47
C GLY A 60 12.79 -2.49 1.93
N SER A 61 13.75 -2.60 1.01
CA SER A 61 15.13 -2.24 1.29
C SER A 61 15.32 -0.72 1.18
N ALA A 62 16.08 -0.15 2.13
CA ALA A 62 16.46 1.26 2.06
C ALA A 62 17.46 1.56 0.94
N ILE A 63 18.10 0.52 0.37
CA ILE A 63 19.18 0.63 -0.61
C ILE A 63 18.69 1.36 -1.87
N GLY A 64 17.50 1.04 -2.40
CA GLY A 64 16.93 1.73 -3.56
C GLY A 64 16.56 3.20 -3.31
N VAL A 65 16.30 3.58 -2.05
CA VAL A 65 16.05 4.99 -1.67
C VAL A 65 17.36 5.76 -1.52
N ILE A 66 18.39 5.12 -0.97
CA ILE A 66 19.71 5.73 -0.73
C ILE A 66 20.51 5.89 -2.03
N GLU A 67 20.45 4.94 -2.96
CA GLU A 67 21.10 5.08 -4.29
C GLU A 67 20.63 6.33 -5.07
N ARG A 68 19.41 6.82 -4.81
CA ARG A 68 18.82 7.98 -5.50
C ARG A 68 19.19 9.33 -4.88
N LEU A 69 19.79 9.34 -3.68
CA LEU A 69 20.28 10.57 -3.03
C LEU A 69 21.72 10.91 -3.43
N GLU A 70 22.46 9.93 -3.93
CA GLU A 70 23.87 10.07 -4.35
C GLU A 70 24.02 10.27 -5.88
N SER A 71 22.91 10.39 -6.62
CA SER A 71 22.85 10.62 -8.07
C SER A 71 22.15 11.93 -8.41
#